data_AF-A0AAU4ZMI6-F1
#
_entry.id   AF-A0AAU4ZMI6-F1
#
_cell.length_a   1.000
_cell.length_b   1.000
_cell.length_c   1.000
_cell.angle_alpha   90.00
_cell.angle_beta   90.00
_cell.angle_gamma   90.00
#
_symmetry.space_group_name_H-M   'P 1'
#
loop_
_entity.id
_entity.type
_entity.pdbx_description
1 polymer ?
#
loop_
_entity_poly.entity_id
_entity_poly.type
_entity_poly.pdbx_seq_one_letter_code
_entity_poly.pdbx_strand_id
1 'polypeptide(L)'
;MSSTSTSHTGTDILDDLPPDLGRLHALRIWHAMWLQRIDDKIAALQKREAEQQHGRRARPAEPEWSVELGIGDGRPPIEVHLGGCYAAGKQRRPESRDEARRLLASGVRACSHGQPDTALNILDLPTRPVLTATAR
;
A
#
# COMPACT_ATOMS: atom_id res chain seq x y z
N MET A 1 -66.31 -15.40 31.94
CA MET A 1 -64.89 -15.03 31.77
C MET A 1 -64.49 -15.52 30.40
N SER A 2 -64.57 -14.64 29.40
CA SER A 2 -64.32 -14.97 28.00
C SER A 2 -62.84 -14.77 27.71
N SER A 3 -62.10 -15.86 27.54
CA SER A 3 -60.73 -15.81 27.03
C SER A 3 -60.76 -16.09 25.53
N THR A 4 -60.87 -15.03 24.74
CA THR A 4 -60.52 -15.07 23.30
C THR A 4 -59.01 -15.08 23.18
N SER A 5 -58.44 -16.26 22.95
CA SER A 5 -57.03 -16.41 22.61
C SER A 5 -56.84 -16.03 21.15
N THR A 6 -56.42 -14.79 20.90
CA THR A 6 -55.99 -14.33 19.57
C THR A 6 -54.61 -14.93 19.28
N SER A 7 -54.57 -16.07 18.60
CA SER A 7 -53.33 -16.55 17.98
C SER A 7 -53.02 -15.68 16.78
N HIS A 8 -51.98 -14.85 16.90
CA HIS A 8 -51.38 -14.12 15.79
C HIS A 8 -50.49 -15.11 15.03
N THR A 9 -51.01 -15.72 13.98
CA THR A 9 -50.23 -16.62 13.11
C THR A 9 -49.28 -15.77 12.28
N GLY A 10 -47.98 -15.91 12.51
CA GLY A 10 -46.98 -15.39 11.60
C GLY A 10 -47.20 -16.00 10.22
N THR A 11 -47.21 -15.16 9.19
CA THR A 11 -47.28 -15.54 7.78
C THR A 11 -46.33 -16.71 7.52
N ASP A 12 -46.85 -17.80 6.98
CA ASP A 12 -46.06 -18.99 6.68
C ASP A 12 -45.06 -18.62 5.58
N ILE A 13 -43.77 -18.93 5.77
CA ILE A 13 -42.67 -18.57 4.84
C ILE A 13 -42.93 -19.14 3.43
N LEU A 14 -43.79 -20.16 3.35
CA LEU A 14 -44.20 -20.80 2.12
C LEU A 14 -45.24 -19.97 1.33
N ASP A 15 -45.95 -19.03 1.97
CA ASP A 15 -46.97 -18.17 1.33
C ASP A 15 -46.36 -17.09 0.43
N ASP A 16 -45.08 -16.74 0.62
CA ASP A 16 -44.33 -15.79 -0.21
C ASP A 16 -43.85 -16.41 -1.54
N LEU A 17 -44.04 -17.71 -1.72
CA LEU A 17 -43.58 -18.46 -2.89
C LEU A 17 -44.72 -18.72 -3.89
N PRO A 18 -44.43 -18.70 -5.21
CA PRO A 18 -45.42 -19.04 -6.21
C PRO A 18 -45.84 -20.53 -6.08
N PRO A 19 -47.12 -20.85 -6.29
CA PRO A 19 -47.63 -22.21 -6.07
C PRO A 19 -47.26 -23.18 -7.20
N ASP A 20 -46.76 -22.70 -8.35
CA ASP A 20 -46.45 -23.54 -9.49
C ASP A 20 -45.00 -24.03 -9.52
N LEU A 21 -44.83 -25.31 -9.87
CA LEU A 21 -43.55 -25.99 -9.87
C LEU A 21 -42.53 -25.34 -10.82
N GLY A 22 -42.99 -24.80 -11.96
CA GLY A 22 -42.13 -24.18 -12.97
C GLY A 22 -41.43 -22.93 -12.44
N ARG A 23 -42.19 -22.01 -11.82
CA ARG A 23 -41.62 -20.80 -11.21
C ARG A 23 -40.70 -21.13 -10.04
N LEU A 24 -41.03 -22.14 -9.22
CA LEU A 24 -40.16 -22.56 -8.13
C LEU A 24 -38.81 -23.10 -8.62
N HIS A 25 -38.79 -23.87 -9.72
CA HIS A 25 -37.53 -24.31 -10.33
C HIS A 25 -36.72 -23.15 -10.90
N ALA A 26 -37.38 -22.20 -11.57
CA ALA A 26 -36.72 -21.01 -12.10
C ALA A 26 -36.08 -20.18 -10.98
N LEU A 27 -36.82 -19.93 -9.89
CA LEU A 27 -36.30 -19.26 -8.71
C LEU A 27 -35.11 -20.02 -8.12
N ARG A 28 -35.20 -21.34 -7.95
CA ARG A 28 -34.10 -22.16 -7.43
C ARG A 28 -32.82 -22.01 -8.27
N ILE A 29 -32.92 -22.11 -9.59
CA ILE A 29 -31.77 -22.00 -10.50
C ILE A 29 -31.18 -20.58 -10.43
N TRP A 30 -32.05 -19.57 -10.47
CA TRP A 30 -31.62 -18.17 -10.39
C TRP A 30 -30.92 -17.86 -9.07
N HIS A 31 -31.51 -18.24 -7.93
CA HIS A 31 -30.93 -18.08 -6.62
C HIS A 31 -29.60 -18.82 -6.49
N ALA A 32 -29.49 -20.06 -6.96
CA ALA A 32 -28.24 -20.80 -6.93
C ALA A 32 -27.13 -20.09 -7.74
N MET A 33 -27.45 -19.58 -8.94
CA MET A 33 -26.51 -18.80 -9.75
C MET A 33 -26.05 -17.53 -9.02
N TRP A 34 -26.98 -16.80 -8.38
CA TRP A 34 -26.65 -15.56 -7.67
C TRP A 34 -25.87 -15.80 -6.39
N LEU A 35 -26.22 -16.82 -5.61
CA LEU A 35 -25.46 -17.22 -4.43
C LEU A 35 -24.03 -17.56 -4.81
N GLN A 36 -23.82 -18.37 -5.84
CA GLN A 36 -22.48 -18.69 -6.33
C GLN A 36 -21.69 -17.42 -6.68
N ARG A 37 -22.29 -16.47 -7.41
CA ARG A 37 -21.63 -15.21 -7.77
C ARG A 37 -21.28 -14.35 -6.56
N ILE A 38 -22.15 -14.32 -5.55
CA ILE A 38 -21.92 -13.59 -4.30
C ILE A 38 -20.77 -14.23 -3.55
N ASP A 39 -20.78 -15.56 -3.42
CA ASP A 39 -19.73 -16.32 -2.73
C ASP A 39 -18.37 -16.12 -3.40
N ASP A 40 -18.31 -16.18 -4.73
CA ASP A 40 -17.08 -15.89 -5.50
C ASP A 40 -16.56 -14.47 -5.22
N LYS A 41 -17.48 -13.49 -5.15
CA LYS A 41 -17.11 -12.10 -4.86
C LYS A 41 -16.61 -11.93 -3.42
N ILE A 42 -17.24 -12.60 -2.46
CA ILE A 42 -16.81 -12.63 -1.05
C ILE A 42 -15.41 -13.21 -0.97
N ALA A 43 -15.16 -14.37 -1.58
CA ALA A 43 -13.85 -15.02 -1.57
C ALA A 43 -12.76 -14.13 -2.18
N ALA A 44 -13.05 -13.47 -3.31
CA ALA A 44 -12.10 -12.54 -3.93
C ALA A 44 -11.78 -11.32 -3.03
N LEU A 45 -12.78 -10.78 -2.35
CA LEU A 45 -12.60 -9.66 -1.42
C LEU A 45 -11.83 -10.09 -0.17
N GLN A 46 -12.15 -11.23 0.42
CA GLN A 46 -11.43 -11.81 1.55
C GLN A 46 -9.95 -12.05 1.22
N LYS A 47 -9.67 -12.61 0.04
CA LYS A 47 -8.29 -12.80 -0.43
C LYS A 47 -7.54 -11.46 -0.52
N ARG A 48 -8.15 -10.44 -1.13
CA ARG A 48 -7.57 -9.11 -1.25
C ARG A 48 -7.32 -8.48 0.14
N GLU A 49 -8.24 -8.66 1.08
CA GLU A 49 -8.08 -8.15 2.43
C GLU A 49 -6.94 -8.86 3.15
N ALA A 50 -6.86 -10.18 3.06
CA ALA A 50 -5.76 -10.97 3.61
C ALA A 50 -4.41 -10.52 3.03
N GLU A 51 -4.30 -10.36 1.70
CA GLU A 51 -3.07 -9.85 1.05
C GLU A 51 -2.67 -8.46 1.57
N GLN A 52 -3.63 -7.56 1.78
CA GLN A 52 -3.35 -6.24 2.36
C GLN A 52 -2.93 -6.32 3.83
N GLN A 53 -3.57 -7.16 4.63
CA GLN A 53 -3.19 -7.37 6.03
C GLN A 53 -1.80 -8.00 6.12
N HIS A 54 -1.51 -9.00 5.28
CA HIS A 54 -0.17 -9.58 5.15
C HIS A 54 0.85 -8.53 4.71
N GLY A 55 0.54 -7.73 3.69
CA GLY A 55 1.40 -6.64 3.23
C GLY A 55 1.68 -5.61 4.33
N ARG A 56 0.69 -5.27 5.16
CA ARG A 56 0.90 -4.39 6.33
C ARG A 56 1.78 -5.02 7.40
N ARG A 57 1.56 -6.30 7.73
CA ARG A 57 2.33 -7.03 8.75
C ARG A 57 3.76 -7.35 8.32
N ALA A 58 3.94 -7.67 7.04
CA ALA A 58 5.22 -8.02 6.45
C ALA A 58 5.99 -6.81 5.90
N ARG A 59 5.42 -5.60 5.96
CA ARG A 59 6.10 -4.39 5.49
C ARG A 59 7.40 -4.23 6.28
N PRO A 60 8.56 -4.16 5.62
CA PRO A 60 9.80 -3.84 6.31
C PRO A 60 9.67 -2.50 7.03
N ALA A 61 10.38 -2.36 8.15
CA ALA A 61 10.51 -1.06 8.80
C ALA A 61 10.97 -0.02 7.78
N GLU A 62 10.44 1.19 7.89
CA GLU A 62 10.86 2.27 7.02
C GLU A 62 12.37 2.49 7.20
N PRO A 63 13.16 2.48 6.12
CA PRO A 63 14.60 2.67 6.21
C PRO A 63 14.87 4.08 6.76
N GLU A 64 15.77 4.19 7.73
CA GLU A 64 16.16 5.49 8.30
C GLU A 64 16.85 6.39 7.25
N TRP A 65 17.43 5.80 6.21
CA TRP A 65 18.13 6.50 5.13
C TRP A 65 17.72 5.94 3.77
N SER A 66 17.62 6.81 2.78
CA SER A 66 17.41 6.40 1.40
C SER A 66 18.19 7.28 0.43
N VAL A 67 18.54 6.72 -0.71
CA VAL A 67 19.17 7.46 -1.80
C VAL A 67 18.21 7.54 -2.98
N GLU A 68 18.00 8.74 -3.49
CA GLU A 68 17.32 8.99 -4.74
C GLU A 68 18.26 8.70 -5.90
N LEU A 69 17.72 8.04 -6.92
CA LEU A 69 18.44 7.60 -8.10
C LEU A 69 17.98 8.40 -9.32
N GLY A 70 18.96 8.83 -10.12
CA GLY A 70 18.73 9.53 -11.37
C GLY A 70 18.21 8.62 -12.48
N ILE A 71 17.91 9.26 -13.61
CA ILE A 71 17.52 8.60 -14.86
C ILE A 71 18.78 8.20 -15.62
N GLY A 72 18.83 6.98 -16.16
CA GLY A 72 19.92 6.48 -16.99
C GLY A 72 20.42 5.10 -16.57
N ASP A 73 21.33 4.55 -17.39
CA ASP A 73 21.97 3.28 -17.11
C ASP A 73 22.79 3.35 -15.81
N GLY A 74 22.69 2.30 -15.00
CA GLY A 74 23.31 2.27 -13.67
C GLY A 74 22.61 3.13 -12.60
N ARG A 75 21.57 3.91 -12.97
CA ARG A 75 20.72 4.70 -12.04
C ARG A 75 21.55 5.43 -10.98
N PRO A 76 22.35 6.43 -11.37
CA PRO A 76 23.34 7.02 -10.48
C PRO A 76 22.69 7.65 -9.24
N PRO A 77 23.30 7.54 -8.05
CA PRO A 77 22.89 8.29 -6.86
C PRO A 77 22.90 9.79 -7.10
N ILE A 78 21.80 10.49 -6.80
CA ILE A 78 21.71 11.95 -6.97
C ILE A 78 21.57 12.71 -5.66
N GLU A 79 20.86 12.14 -4.68
CA GLU A 79 20.57 12.81 -3.42
C GLU A 79 20.29 11.79 -2.31
N VAL A 80 20.84 12.01 -1.11
CA VAL A 80 20.57 11.22 0.10
C VAL A 80 19.46 11.90 0.89
N HIS A 81 18.55 11.11 1.44
CA HIS A 81 17.40 11.56 2.22
C HIS A 81 17.30 10.78 3.55
N LEU A 82 16.70 11.41 4.56
CA LEU A 82 16.13 10.69 5.68
C LEU A 82 14.96 9.80 5.22
N GLY A 83 14.72 8.72 5.98
CA GLY A 83 13.54 7.88 5.87
C GLY A 83 12.26 8.69 5.87
N GLY A 84 11.32 8.35 4.98
CA GLY A 84 10.02 9.03 4.89
C GLY A 84 10.05 10.49 4.41
N CYS A 85 11.18 11.01 3.92
CA CYS A 85 11.26 12.38 3.42
C CYS A 85 10.25 12.59 2.28
N TYR A 86 9.33 13.54 2.46
CA TYR A 86 8.28 13.84 1.49
C TYR A 86 8.83 14.40 0.16
N ALA A 87 10.01 15.02 0.21
CA ALA A 87 10.69 15.59 -0.94
C ALA A 87 11.50 14.56 -1.74
N ALA A 88 11.64 13.33 -1.22
CA ALA A 88 12.35 12.27 -1.94
C ALA A 88 11.56 11.80 -3.16
N GLY A 89 12.26 11.65 -4.28
CA GLY A 89 11.71 11.13 -5.52
C GLY A 89 11.15 9.70 -5.39
N LYS A 90 10.47 9.27 -6.45
CA LYS A 90 9.87 7.93 -6.53
C LYS A 90 10.92 6.83 -6.69
N GLN A 91 12.01 7.13 -7.40
CA GLN A 91 13.10 6.19 -7.65
C GLN A 91 14.11 6.28 -6.51
N ARG A 92 13.87 5.54 -5.44
CA ARG A 92 14.74 5.55 -4.27
C ARG A 92 15.06 4.14 -3.79
N ARG A 93 16.25 3.98 -3.23
CA ARG A 93 16.71 2.73 -2.62
C ARG A 93 16.93 2.94 -1.11
N PRO A 94 16.51 2.00 -0.24
CA PRO A 94 16.91 2.02 1.16
C PRO A 94 18.43 1.87 1.28
N GLU A 95 19.04 2.59 2.21
CA GLU A 95 20.47 2.48 2.50
C GLU A 95 20.74 2.27 3.99
N SER A 96 21.89 1.68 4.29
CA SER A 96 22.40 1.69 5.65
C SER A 96 22.95 3.06 6.02
N ARG A 97 23.04 3.35 7.32
CA ARG A 97 23.65 4.56 7.84
C ARG A 97 25.07 4.80 7.31
N ASP A 98 25.86 3.74 7.20
CA ASP A 98 27.25 3.81 6.73
C ASP A 98 27.34 4.01 5.22
N GLU A 99 26.42 3.44 4.45
CA GLU A 99 26.35 3.70 3.00
C GLU A 99 25.90 5.13 2.73
N ALA A 100 24.91 5.65 3.46
CA ALA A 100 24.51 7.06 3.39
C ALA A 100 25.70 7.99 3.69
N ARG A 101 26.51 7.67 4.71
CA ARG A 101 27.75 8.40 5.00
C ARG A 101 28.74 8.36 3.84
N ARG A 102 28.99 7.18 3.26
CA ARG A 102 29.90 7.02 2.12
C ARG A 102 29.43 7.80 0.89
N LEU A 103 28.13 7.80 0.60
CA LEU A 103 27.55 8.54 -0.51
C LEU A 103 27.72 10.05 -0.31
N LEU A 104 27.44 10.56 0.88
CA LEU A 104 27.66 11.97 1.20
C LEU A 104 29.16 12.34 1.11
N ALA A 105 30.04 11.47 1.62
CA ALA A 105 31.48 11.65 1.51
C ALA A 105 32.02 11.60 0.06
N SER A 106 31.37 10.86 -0.83
CA SER A 106 31.73 10.80 -2.25
C SER A 106 31.18 11.99 -3.07
N GLY A 107 30.39 12.87 -2.45
CA GLY A 107 29.87 14.09 -3.04
C GLY A 107 28.44 13.99 -3.57
N VAL A 108 27.71 12.92 -3.25
CA VAL A 108 26.25 12.87 -3.46
C VAL A 108 25.60 13.92 -2.56
N ARG A 109 24.60 14.64 -3.08
CA ARG A 109 23.99 15.75 -2.33
C ARG A 109 23.20 15.24 -1.12
N ALA A 110 23.17 16.04 -0.06
CA ALA A 110 22.21 15.86 1.03
C ALA A 110 20.90 16.59 0.67
N CYS A 111 19.77 15.95 0.92
CA CYS A 111 18.46 16.58 0.77
C CYS A 111 18.33 17.77 1.74
N SER A 112 18.02 18.95 1.21
CA SER A 112 17.90 20.18 2.00
C SER A 112 16.75 20.16 3.02
N HIS A 113 15.70 19.37 2.77
CA HIS A 113 14.53 19.28 3.65
C HIS A 113 14.77 18.40 4.88
N GLY A 114 15.52 17.31 4.72
CA GLY A 114 15.82 16.36 5.79
C GLY A 114 17.20 16.55 6.43
N GLN A 115 18.11 17.27 5.76
CA GLN A 115 19.50 17.50 6.20
C GLN A 115 20.19 16.24 6.75
N PRO A 116 20.26 15.14 5.96
CA PRO A 116 20.80 13.88 6.43
C PRO A 116 22.30 13.96 6.78
N ASP A 117 23.05 14.85 6.15
CA ASP A 117 24.43 15.18 6.50
C ASP A 117 24.57 15.69 7.95
N THR A 118 23.64 16.57 8.37
CA THR A 118 23.57 17.08 9.74
C THR A 118 23.18 15.95 10.69
N ALA A 119 22.14 15.17 10.36
CA ALA A 119 21.70 14.05 11.19
C ALA A 119 22.75 12.93 11.33
N LEU A 120 23.65 12.80 10.35
CA LEU A 120 24.77 11.86 10.37
C LEU A 120 26.04 12.42 11.02
N ASN A 121 26.03 13.70 11.40
CA ASN A 121 27.17 14.48 11.91
C ASN A 121 28.38 14.46 10.95
N ILE A 122 28.14 14.69 9.66
CA ILE A 122 29.16 14.68 8.59
C ILE A 122 29.75 16.08 8.34
N LEU A 123 29.43 17.08 9.17
CA LEU A 123 29.92 18.46 9.01
C LEU A 123 31.43 18.56 9.28
N ASP A 124 32.23 18.20 8.25
CA ASP A 124 33.54 18.75 7.84
C ASP A 124 34.07 17.95 6.62
N LEU A 125 33.34 17.96 5.50
CA LEU A 125 33.89 17.55 4.20
C LEU A 125 34.23 18.80 3.41
N PRO A 126 35.49 18.97 2.94
CA PRO A 126 35.85 20.14 2.16
C PRO A 126 35.00 20.19 0.90
N THR A 127 34.24 21.28 0.75
CA THR A 127 33.48 21.61 -0.45
C THR A 127 34.38 21.47 -1.66
N ARG A 128 34.08 20.52 -2.56
CA ARG A 128 34.84 20.38 -3.82
C ARG A 128 34.74 21.72 -4.58
N PRO A 129 35.86 22.31 -5.02
CA PRO A 129 35.80 23.50 -5.85
C PRO A 129 35.09 23.17 -7.16
N VAL A 130 34.14 24.04 -7.55
CA VAL A 130 33.54 24.05 -8.88
C VAL A 130 34.68 24.25 -9.87
N LEU A 131 34.94 23.26 -10.73
CA LEU A 131 35.85 23.43 -11.85
C LEU A 131 35.19 24.38 -12.85
N THR A 132 35.52 25.67 -12.77
CA THR A 132 35.28 26.61 -13.86
C THR A 132 36.19 26.24 -15.02
N ALA A 133 35.59 25.72 -16.09
CA ALA A 133 36.28 25.50 -17.36
C ALA A 133 36.70 26.85 -17.96
N THR A 134 37.99 27.15 -17.93
CA THR A 134 38.59 28.20 -18.76
C THR A 134 38.77 27.66 -20.17
N ALA A 135 37.96 28.16 -21.11
CA ALA A 135 38.22 28.05 -22.54
C ALA A 135 39.39 28.99 -22.91
N ARG A 136 40.27 28.53 -23.79
CA ARG A 136 41.36 29.29 -24.41
C ARG A 136 41.12 29.38 -25.90
#